data_AF-A0A0D3HTJ7-F1
#
_entry.id   AF-A0A0D3HTJ7-F1
#
_cell.length_a   1.000
_cell.length_b   1.000
_cell.length_c   1.000
_cell.angle_alpha   90.00
_cell.angle_beta   90.00
_cell.angle_gamma   90.00
#
_symmetry.space_group_name_H-M   'P 1'
#
loop_
_entity.id
_entity.type
_entity.pdbx_description
1 polymer ?
#
loop_
_entity_poly.entity_id
_entity_poly.type
_entity_poly.pdbx_seq_one_letter_code
_entity_poly.pdbx_strand_id
1 'polypeptide(L)'
;MIRKWHHPGQKMAVGKPEYKEIIERSLSVPCMFDEIVLEVMWGLKNQMHVLVPQEKMKLSKDDYLPMSQGLYMLLNRYGLDVKPEMVTDSIIKLACFLLDCEYCDVKNSKHLRWTGEYIEKRSGIKCLDWDLMKLATGIKIICYPTERSTAEEAMFTQDELSKLVKDAHKYEGKIRKRSFMNAYNEMVEARQLIPMAQKQLEDLVKEAKDACEAEQST
;
A
#
# COMPACT_ATOMS: atom_id res chain seq x y z
N MET A 1 -12.85 -28.10 -17.26
CA MET A 1 -11.76 -27.13 -17.02
C MET A 1 -11.48 -26.95 -15.53
N ILE A 2 -12.45 -26.53 -14.71
CA ILE A 2 -12.25 -26.26 -13.26
C ILE A 2 -11.60 -27.44 -12.51
N ARG A 3 -12.18 -28.65 -12.57
CA ARG A 3 -11.61 -29.84 -11.89
C ARG A 3 -10.21 -30.25 -12.37
N LYS A 4 -9.79 -29.81 -13.56
CA LYS A 4 -8.45 -30.14 -14.10
C LYS A 4 -7.35 -29.30 -13.43
N TRP A 5 -7.69 -28.11 -12.97
CA TRP A 5 -6.73 -27.11 -12.45
C TRP A 5 -6.92 -26.82 -10.95
N HIS A 6 -7.91 -27.43 -10.30
CA HIS A 6 -8.15 -27.29 -8.88
C HIS A 6 -7.24 -28.24 -8.09
N HIS A 7 -6.52 -27.70 -7.09
CA HIS A 7 -5.73 -28.50 -6.16
C HIS A 7 -6.40 -28.62 -4.79
N PRO A 8 -6.21 -29.74 -4.06
CA PRO A 8 -6.72 -29.91 -2.70
C PRO A 8 -6.33 -28.74 -1.79
N GLY A 9 -7.30 -28.22 -1.03
CA GLY A 9 -7.10 -27.10 -0.11
C GLY A 9 -7.28 -25.70 -0.73
N GLN A 10 -7.40 -25.59 -2.06
CA GLN A 10 -7.68 -24.30 -2.70
C GLN A 10 -9.18 -23.96 -2.67
N LYS A 11 -9.47 -22.67 -2.46
CA LYS A 11 -10.80 -22.08 -2.70
C LYS A 11 -10.78 -21.35 -4.03
N MET A 12 -11.87 -21.46 -4.79
CA MET A 12 -12.03 -20.76 -6.06
C MET A 12 -12.76 -19.43 -5.84
N ALA A 13 -12.15 -18.33 -6.26
CA ALA A 13 -12.82 -17.03 -6.30
C ALA A 13 -13.88 -17.03 -7.41
N VAL A 14 -15.10 -16.62 -7.10
CA VAL A 14 -16.20 -16.55 -8.06
C VAL A 14 -16.85 -15.17 -8.03
N GLY A 15 -17.20 -14.62 -9.20
CA GLY A 15 -17.74 -13.26 -9.30
C GLY A 15 -19.23 -13.12 -9.02
N LYS A 16 -19.93 -14.22 -8.69
CA LYS A 16 -21.36 -14.23 -8.39
C LYS A 16 -21.70 -15.24 -7.29
N PRO A 17 -22.63 -14.91 -6.38
CA PRO A 17 -23.03 -15.83 -5.32
C PRO A 17 -23.73 -17.08 -5.87
N GLU A 18 -24.47 -16.96 -6.97
CA GLU A 18 -25.13 -18.12 -7.60
C GLU A 18 -24.10 -19.11 -8.16
N TYR A 19 -22.97 -18.61 -8.68
CA TYR A 19 -21.89 -19.45 -9.20
C TYR A 19 -21.19 -20.20 -8.06
N LYS A 20 -21.02 -19.57 -6.91
CA LYS A 20 -20.52 -20.24 -5.70
C LYS A 20 -21.37 -21.46 -5.38
N GLU A 21 -22.68 -21.27 -5.26
CA GLU A 21 -23.59 -22.36 -4.89
C GLU A 21 -23.59 -23.50 -5.91
N ILE A 22 -23.67 -23.16 -7.21
CA ILE A 22 -23.71 -24.17 -8.28
C ILE A 22 -22.42 -24.98 -8.31
N ILE A 23 -21.27 -24.31 -8.19
CA ILE A 23 -19.96 -24.96 -8.29
C ILE A 23 -19.66 -25.80 -7.04
N GLU A 24 -19.96 -25.29 -5.85
CA GLU A 24 -19.80 -26.06 -4.61
C GLU A 24 -20.70 -27.30 -4.62
N ARG A 25 -21.97 -27.16 -5.04
CA ARG A 25 -22.94 -28.27 -5.10
C ARG A 25 -22.58 -29.30 -6.18
N SER A 26 -22.24 -28.85 -7.38
CA SER A 26 -22.13 -29.73 -8.55
C SER A 26 -20.72 -30.30 -8.72
N LEU A 27 -19.70 -29.52 -8.37
CA LEU A 27 -18.30 -29.87 -8.58
C LEU A 27 -17.56 -30.23 -7.29
N SER A 28 -18.15 -29.96 -6.12
CA SER A 28 -17.52 -30.15 -4.81
C SER A 28 -16.20 -29.37 -4.65
N VAL A 29 -16.12 -28.21 -5.31
CA VAL A 29 -14.97 -27.30 -5.25
C VAL A 29 -15.31 -26.16 -4.29
N PRO A 30 -14.58 -25.98 -3.17
CA PRO A 30 -14.79 -24.87 -2.26
C PRO A 30 -14.64 -23.53 -2.97
N CYS A 31 -15.53 -22.58 -2.72
CA CYS A 31 -15.52 -21.28 -3.38
C CYS A 31 -15.50 -20.14 -2.35
N MET A 32 -15.03 -18.97 -2.79
CA MET A 32 -15.05 -17.72 -2.04
C MET A 32 -15.74 -16.62 -2.86
N PHE A 33 -16.57 -15.86 -2.16
CA PHE A 33 -17.32 -14.71 -2.68
C PHE A 33 -17.37 -13.70 -1.53
N ASP A 34 -16.56 -12.66 -1.63
CA ASP A 34 -16.42 -11.58 -0.65
C ASP A 34 -16.03 -10.28 -1.39
N GLU A 35 -15.91 -9.17 -0.66
CA GLU A 35 -15.57 -7.86 -1.23
C GLU A 35 -14.22 -7.86 -1.97
N ILE A 36 -13.23 -8.62 -1.47
CA ILE A 36 -11.92 -8.74 -2.11
C ILE A 36 -12.07 -9.44 -3.46
N VAL A 37 -12.86 -10.51 -3.53
CA VAL A 37 -13.16 -11.21 -4.79
C VAL A 37 -13.87 -10.27 -5.77
N LEU A 38 -14.82 -9.46 -5.32
CA LEU A 38 -15.53 -8.52 -6.19
C LEU A 38 -14.59 -7.48 -6.81
N GLU A 39 -13.68 -6.90 -6.01
CA GLU A 39 -12.68 -5.94 -6.49
C GLU A 39 -11.72 -6.60 -7.50
N VAL A 40 -11.26 -7.83 -7.23
CA VAL A 40 -10.40 -8.58 -8.15
C VAL A 40 -11.12 -8.87 -9.47
N MET A 41 -12.38 -9.30 -9.40
CA MET A 41 -13.19 -9.60 -10.59
C MET A 41 -13.46 -8.34 -11.42
N TRP A 42 -13.71 -7.20 -10.77
CA TRP A 42 -13.80 -5.90 -11.42
C TRP A 42 -12.50 -5.52 -12.13
N GLY A 43 -11.34 -5.68 -11.46
CA GLY A 43 -10.03 -5.39 -12.05
C GLY A 43 -9.71 -6.27 -13.24
N LEU A 44 -9.98 -7.57 -13.15
CA LEU A 44 -9.82 -8.51 -14.26
C LEU A 44 -10.72 -8.16 -15.44
N LYS A 45 -11.96 -7.77 -15.18
CA LYS A 45 -12.90 -7.33 -16.21
C LYS A 45 -12.37 -6.07 -16.92
N ASN A 46 -11.89 -5.07 -16.18
CA ASN A 46 -11.30 -3.86 -16.75
C ASN A 46 -10.06 -4.14 -17.61
N GLN A 47 -9.22 -5.10 -17.21
CA GLN A 47 -8.00 -5.48 -17.94
C GLN A 47 -8.21 -6.56 -19.00
N MET A 48 -9.44 -7.07 -19.17
CA MET A 48 -9.72 -8.23 -20.04
C MET A 48 -9.29 -7.99 -21.49
N HIS A 49 -9.44 -6.77 -21.99
CA HIS A 49 -9.03 -6.37 -23.33
C HIS A 49 -7.51 -6.51 -23.58
N VAL A 50 -6.69 -6.39 -22.52
CA VAL A 50 -5.23 -6.59 -22.57
C VAL A 50 -4.87 -8.05 -22.30
N LEU A 51 -5.48 -8.66 -21.28
CA LEU A 51 -5.15 -10.00 -20.79
C LEU A 51 -5.62 -11.10 -21.73
N VAL A 52 -6.76 -10.91 -22.40
CA VAL A 52 -7.35 -11.88 -23.33
C VAL A 52 -7.82 -11.15 -24.61
N PRO A 53 -6.91 -10.72 -25.50
CA PRO A 53 -7.26 -9.91 -26.67
C PRO A 53 -8.21 -10.60 -27.65
N GLN A 54 -8.29 -11.94 -27.62
CA GLN A 54 -9.21 -12.73 -28.46
C GLN A 54 -10.65 -12.70 -27.94
N GLU A 55 -10.86 -12.34 -26.67
CA GLU A 55 -12.18 -12.21 -26.06
C GLU A 55 -12.86 -10.96 -26.63
N LYS A 56 -13.90 -11.16 -27.46
CA LYS A 56 -14.61 -10.07 -28.16
C LYS A 56 -15.69 -9.40 -27.29
N MET A 57 -15.68 -9.66 -25.98
CA MET A 57 -16.69 -9.13 -25.08
C MET A 57 -16.58 -7.61 -25.03
N LYS A 58 -17.56 -6.93 -25.65
CA LYS A 58 -17.67 -5.47 -25.58
C LYS A 58 -18.20 -5.11 -24.20
N LEU A 59 -17.32 -4.63 -23.33
CA LEU A 59 -17.70 -3.97 -22.10
C LEU A 59 -18.58 -2.76 -22.44
N SER A 60 -19.70 -2.60 -21.74
CA SER A 60 -20.52 -1.39 -21.86
C SER A 60 -19.75 -0.19 -21.28
N LYS A 61 -20.19 1.05 -21.56
CA LYS A 61 -19.61 2.22 -20.90
C LYS A 61 -19.72 2.13 -19.36
N ASP A 62 -20.80 1.53 -18.87
CA ASP A 62 -21.03 1.32 -17.43
C ASP A 62 -20.11 0.23 -16.84
N ASP A 63 -19.60 -0.68 -17.67
CA ASP A 63 -18.63 -1.69 -17.26
C ASP A 63 -17.20 -1.13 -17.14
N TYR A 64 -16.95 0.08 -17.64
CA TYR A 64 -15.67 0.80 -17.62
C TYR A 64 -15.66 1.94 -16.61
N LEU A 65 -16.50 1.91 -15.57
CA LEU A 65 -16.35 2.89 -14.50
C LEU A 65 -14.91 2.79 -13.96
N PRO A 66 -14.10 3.85 -13.94
CA PRO A 66 -12.68 3.76 -13.57
C PRO A 66 -12.48 3.67 -12.05
N MET A 67 -13.57 3.74 -11.28
CA MET A 67 -13.54 3.82 -9.83
C MET A 67 -13.67 2.44 -9.19
N SER A 68 -12.53 1.92 -8.74
CA SER A 68 -12.47 0.71 -7.90
C SER A 68 -12.87 1.03 -6.46
N GLN A 69 -13.28 0.02 -5.66
CA GLN A 69 -13.57 0.24 -4.24
C GLN A 69 -12.32 0.71 -3.50
N GLY A 70 -11.14 0.16 -3.82
CA GLY A 70 -9.87 0.58 -3.25
C GLY A 70 -9.53 2.04 -3.56
N LEU A 71 -9.72 2.48 -4.81
CA LEU A 71 -9.51 3.87 -5.21
C LEU A 71 -10.48 4.82 -4.49
N TYR A 72 -11.76 4.46 -4.41
CA TYR A 72 -12.77 5.23 -3.68
C TYR A 72 -12.39 5.40 -2.20
N MET A 73 -12.02 4.32 -1.53
CA MET A 73 -11.60 4.35 -0.13
C MET A 73 -10.35 5.23 0.06
N LEU A 74 -9.37 5.11 -0.83
CA LEU A 74 -8.16 5.92 -0.79
C LEU A 74 -8.48 7.42 -0.93
N LEU A 75 -9.25 7.81 -1.95
CA LEU A 75 -9.63 9.22 -2.17
C LEU A 75 -10.42 9.80 -0.99
N ASN A 76 -11.34 9.01 -0.41
CA ASN A 76 -12.09 9.43 0.78
C ASN A 76 -11.21 9.62 2.02
N ARG A 77 -10.13 8.86 2.19
CA ARG A 77 -9.18 9.08 3.31
C ARG A 77 -8.53 10.46 3.25
N TYR A 78 -8.41 11.03 2.05
CA TYR A 78 -7.94 12.38 1.80
C TYR A 78 -9.06 13.43 1.77
N GLY A 79 -10.31 13.04 2.05
CA GLY A 79 -11.46 13.95 2.02
C GLY A 79 -11.88 14.37 0.61
N LEU A 80 -11.46 13.62 -0.41
CA LEU A 80 -11.76 13.91 -1.82
C LEU A 80 -13.06 13.22 -2.23
N ASP A 81 -14.13 14.00 -2.39
CA ASP A 81 -15.41 13.52 -2.93
C ASP A 81 -15.34 13.43 -4.46
N VAL A 82 -14.98 12.25 -4.95
CA VAL A 82 -14.83 11.96 -6.38
C VAL A 82 -15.96 11.04 -6.81
N LYS A 83 -16.65 11.39 -7.90
CA LYS A 83 -17.63 10.54 -8.57
C LYS A 83 -16.99 9.72 -9.69
N PRO A 84 -17.55 8.56 -10.08
CA PRO A 84 -16.98 7.71 -11.12
C PRO A 84 -16.64 8.43 -12.43
N GLU A 85 -17.49 9.36 -12.88
CA GLU A 85 -17.31 10.16 -14.08
C GLU A 85 -16.14 11.15 -14.02
N MET A 86 -15.67 11.50 -12.82
CA MET A 86 -14.53 12.40 -12.61
C MET A 86 -13.18 11.66 -12.67
N VAL A 87 -13.18 10.32 -12.63
CA VAL A 87 -11.92 9.57 -12.51
C VAL A 87 -11.18 9.56 -13.85
N THR A 88 -9.98 10.11 -13.83
CA THR A 88 -9.06 10.12 -14.96
C THR A 88 -7.88 9.19 -14.73
N ASP A 89 -7.17 8.82 -15.79
CA ASP A 89 -5.93 8.04 -15.72
C ASP A 89 -4.87 8.73 -14.83
N SER A 90 -4.80 10.06 -14.85
CA SER A 90 -3.91 10.85 -13.98
C SER A 90 -4.26 10.71 -12.51
N ILE A 91 -5.55 10.76 -12.16
CA ILE A 91 -6.04 10.54 -10.78
C ILE A 91 -5.67 9.13 -10.33
N ILE A 92 -5.92 8.12 -11.18
CA ILE A 92 -5.59 6.72 -10.86
C ILE A 92 -4.08 6.57 -10.60
N LYS A 93 -3.23 7.03 -11.52
CA LYS A 93 -1.78 6.89 -11.40
C LYS A 93 -1.23 7.57 -10.16
N LEU A 94 -1.69 8.78 -9.86
CA LEU A 94 -1.21 9.54 -8.72
C LEU A 94 -1.73 8.96 -7.40
N ALA A 95 -2.98 8.49 -7.37
CA ALA A 95 -3.52 7.77 -6.22
C ALA A 95 -2.76 6.46 -5.95
N CYS A 96 -2.45 5.68 -6.98
CA CYS A 96 -1.60 4.48 -6.84
C CYS A 96 -0.20 4.84 -6.30
N PHE A 97 0.42 5.88 -6.85
CA PHE A 97 1.71 6.37 -6.36
C PHE A 97 1.66 6.75 -4.87
N LEU A 98 0.61 7.48 -4.46
CA LEU A 98 0.40 7.88 -3.07
C LEU A 98 0.22 6.67 -2.14
N LEU A 99 -0.55 5.67 -2.58
CA LEU A 99 -0.72 4.41 -1.86
C LEU A 99 0.61 3.65 -1.71
N ASP A 100 1.43 3.59 -2.76
CA ASP A 100 2.74 2.94 -2.71
C ASP A 100 3.68 3.65 -1.71
N CYS A 101 3.64 4.99 -1.67
CA CYS A 101 4.38 5.77 -0.68
C CYS A 101 3.93 5.47 0.75
N GLU A 102 2.62 5.40 1.01
CA GLU A 102 2.08 5.02 2.33
C GLU A 102 2.50 3.60 2.74
N TYR A 103 2.59 2.68 1.78
CA TYR A 103 2.84 1.27 2.04
C TYR A 103 4.33 0.90 2.16
N CYS A 104 5.25 1.80 1.81
CA CYS A 104 6.69 1.58 1.95
C CYS A 104 7.10 1.21 3.38
N ASP A 105 6.49 1.85 4.38
CA ASP A 105 6.73 1.54 5.80
C ASP A 105 6.21 0.14 6.15
N VAL A 106 5.03 -0.26 5.63
CA VAL A 106 4.37 -1.52 5.93
C VAL A 106 5.15 -2.73 5.42
N LYS A 107 5.75 -2.64 4.23
CA LYS A 107 6.61 -3.69 3.66
C LYS A 107 7.75 -4.08 4.59
N ASN A 108 8.31 -3.10 5.31
CA ASN A 108 9.43 -3.30 6.24
C ASN A 108 8.99 -3.51 7.70
N SER A 109 7.68 -3.40 7.99
CA SER A 109 7.13 -3.38 9.35
C SER A 109 7.59 -4.56 10.22
N LYS A 110 7.46 -5.80 9.75
CA LYS A 110 7.85 -7.00 10.52
C LYS A 110 9.33 -6.97 10.91
N HIS A 111 10.20 -6.60 9.98
CA HIS A 111 11.63 -6.54 10.23
C HIS A 111 12.00 -5.40 11.19
N LEU A 112 11.39 -4.22 11.02
CA LEU A 112 11.57 -3.06 11.90
C LEU A 112 11.11 -3.36 13.32
N ARG A 113 9.93 -3.96 13.48
CA ARG A 113 9.36 -4.34 14.79
C ARG A 113 10.23 -5.38 15.49
N TRP A 114 10.67 -6.41 14.78
CA TRP A 114 11.57 -7.42 15.35
C TRP A 114 12.92 -6.81 15.78
N THR A 115 13.45 -5.86 15.00
CA THR A 115 14.67 -5.13 15.37
C THR A 115 14.43 -4.24 16.59
N GLY A 116 13.27 -3.59 16.70
CA GLY A 116 12.86 -2.83 17.88
C GLY A 116 12.81 -3.69 19.15
N GLU A 117 12.22 -4.87 19.09
CA GLU A 117 12.25 -5.83 20.22
C GLU A 117 13.68 -6.25 20.58
N TYR A 118 14.54 -6.40 19.59
CA TYR A 118 15.94 -6.73 19.81
C TYR A 118 16.70 -5.58 20.47
N ILE A 119 16.41 -4.34 20.09
CA ILE A 119 16.94 -3.12 20.72
C ILE A 119 16.51 -3.05 22.19
N GLU A 120 15.23 -3.33 22.49
CA GLU A 120 14.74 -3.38 23.85
C GLU A 120 15.47 -4.43 24.68
N LYS A 121 15.67 -5.64 24.15
CA LYS A 121 16.38 -6.72 24.85
C LYS A 121 17.86 -6.41 25.10
N ARG A 122 18.53 -5.68 24.21
CA ARG A 122 20.00 -5.44 24.26
C ARG A 122 20.39 -4.13 24.93
N SER A 123 19.53 -3.13 24.80
CA SER A 123 19.76 -1.75 25.24
C SER A 123 18.71 -1.27 26.22
N GLY A 124 17.64 -2.03 26.50
CA GLY A 124 16.59 -1.62 27.45
C GLY A 124 15.85 -0.36 27.01
N ILE A 125 15.83 -0.06 25.71
CA ILE A 125 15.07 1.05 25.13
C ILE A 125 13.71 0.50 24.72
N LYS A 126 12.63 1.06 25.27
CA LYS A 126 11.28 0.62 24.93
C LYS A 126 10.91 1.14 23.54
N CYS A 127 10.86 0.24 22.57
CA CYS A 127 10.60 0.60 21.18
C CYS A 127 9.17 0.25 20.72
N LEU A 128 8.36 -0.38 21.58
CA LEU A 128 7.00 -0.83 21.23
C LEU A 128 6.12 0.31 20.69
N ASP A 129 6.16 1.45 21.36
CA ASP A 129 5.34 2.63 21.05
C ASP A 129 5.92 3.51 19.95
N TRP A 130 7.09 3.18 19.41
CA TRP A 130 7.67 3.94 18.31
C TRP A 130 6.91 3.64 17.01
N ASP A 131 6.67 4.66 16.20
CA ASP A 131 6.22 4.44 14.83
C ASP A 131 7.34 3.80 13.97
N LEU A 132 6.98 3.31 12.77
CA LEU A 132 7.91 2.59 11.90
C LEU A 132 9.09 3.46 11.44
N MET A 133 8.88 4.77 11.29
CA MET A 133 9.95 5.68 10.88
C MET A 133 10.88 6.00 12.04
N LYS A 134 10.35 6.25 13.25
CA LYS A 134 11.18 6.40 14.44
C LYS A 134 12.02 5.14 14.68
N LEU A 135 11.45 3.94 14.50
CA LEU A 135 12.22 2.68 14.51
C LEU A 135 13.33 2.68 13.46
N ALA A 136 12.99 3.01 12.21
CA ALA A 136 13.96 3.02 11.11
C ALA A 136 15.10 4.03 11.36
N THR A 137 14.79 5.23 11.84
CA THR A 137 15.76 6.25 12.22
C THR A 137 16.66 5.78 13.36
N GLY A 138 16.11 5.10 14.37
CA GLY A 138 16.89 4.56 15.49
C GLY A 138 17.90 3.50 15.02
N ILE A 139 17.48 2.63 14.10
CA ILE A 139 18.35 1.62 13.49
C ILE A 139 19.41 2.28 12.60
N LYS A 140 19.05 3.34 11.86
CA LYS A 140 20.01 4.15 11.08
C LYS A 140 21.09 4.75 11.98
N ILE A 141 20.71 5.33 13.12
CA ILE A 141 21.64 5.87 14.12
C ILE A 141 22.55 4.78 14.69
N ILE A 142 22.03 3.59 15.00
CA ILE A 142 22.86 2.43 15.42
C ILE A 142 23.88 2.07 14.33
N CYS A 143 23.47 2.06 13.06
CA CYS A 143 24.32 1.64 11.95
C CYS A 143 25.39 2.70 11.61
N TYR A 144 25.03 3.99 11.71
CA TYR A 144 25.82 5.15 11.30
C TYR A 144 25.74 6.27 12.37
N PRO A 145 26.34 6.05 13.56
CA PRO A 145 26.20 6.97 14.69
C PRO A 145 26.82 8.36 14.45
N THR A 146 27.68 8.51 13.45
CA THR A 146 28.29 9.79 13.07
C THR A 146 27.50 10.54 11.99
N GLU A 147 26.61 9.86 11.28
CA GLU A 147 25.81 10.46 10.20
C GLU A 147 24.40 10.70 10.72
N ARG A 148 24.17 11.87 11.34
CA ARG A 148 22.90 12.24 11.96
C ARG A 148 22.53 13.67 11.59
N SER A 149 21.25 13.90 11.38
CA SER A 149 20.68 15.23 11.21
C SER A 149 19.88 15.65 12.44
N THR A 150 19.74 16.95 12.65
CA THR A 150 18.94 17.50 13.76
C THR A 150 17.49 17.00 13.76
N ALA A 151 16.91 16.79 12.58
CA ALA A 151 15.55 16.26 12.44
C ALA A 151 15.43 14.80 12.92
N GLU A 152 16.46 13.98 12.70
CA GLU A 152 16.50 12.60 13.17
C GLU A 152 16.69 12.56 14.69
N GLU A 153 17.57 13.39 15.23
CA GLU A 153 17.82 13.46 16.68
C GLU A 153 16.59 13.93 17.45
N ALA A 154 15.81 14.86 16.91
CA ALA A 154 14.57 15.35 17.51
C ALA A 154 13.49 14.26 17.69
N MET A 155 13.60 13.11 17.02
CA MET A 155 12.68 11.98 17.21
C MET A 155 12.90 11.25 18.54
N PHE A 156 14.04 11.46 19.21
CA PHE A 156 14.47 10.72 20.40
C PHE A 156 14.70 11.65 21.59
N THR A 157 14.53 11.11 22.78
CA THR A 157 15.07 11.73 23.99
C THR A 157 16.60 11.67 23.98
N GLN A 158 17.25 12.56 24.73
CA GLN A 158 18.71 12.55 24.86
C GLN A 158 19.24 11.22 25.41
N ASP A 159 18.52 10.60 26.35
CA ASP A 159 18.88 9.30 26.93
C ASP A 159 18.77 8.17 25.90
N GLU A 160 17.69 8.13 25.12
CA GLU A 160 17.53 7.17 24.02
C GLU A 160 18.67 7.33 23.00
N LEU A 161 18.94 8.56 22.56
CA LEU A 161 19.97 8.85 21.55
C LEU A 161 21.36 8.45 22.04
N SER A 162 21.73 8.86 23.25
CA SER A 162 23.00 8.51 23.88
C SER A 162 23.18 7.00 23.99
N LYS A 163 22.11 6.28 24.35
CA LYS A 163 22.13 4.83 24.51
C LYS A 163 22.20 4.09 23.18
N LEU A 164 21.47 4.53 22.14
CA LEU A 164 21.55 3.98 20.78
C LEU A 164 22.99 4.06 20.24
N VAL A 165 23.67 5.20 20.46
CA VAL A 165 25.06 5.40 20.02
C VAL A 165 26.03 4.56 20.84
N LYS A 166 25.92 4.60 22.18
CA LYS A 166 26.80 3.85 23.09
C LYS A 166 26.75 2.34 22.83
N ASP A 167 25.55 1.83 22.58
CA ASP A 167 25.30 0.40 22.39
C ASP A 167 25.43 -0.05 20.93
N ALA A 168 25.78 0.82 19.98
CA ALA A 168 25.84 0.50 18.56
C ALA A 168 26.68 -0.77 18.25
N HIS A 169 27.79 -0.95 18.96
CA HIS A 169 28.66 -2.13 18.85
C HIS A 169 27.95 -3.46 19.14
N LYS A 170 26.89 -3.46 19.97
CA LYS A 170 26.11 -4.68 20.31
C LYS A 170 25.32 -5.25 19.12
N TYR A 171 25.22 -4.49 18.03
CA TYR A 171 24.44 -4.83 16.84
C TYR A 171 25.31 -5.21 15.64
N GLU A 172 26.63 -5.24 15.81
CA GLU A 172 27.56 -5.61 14.76
C GLU A 172 27.31 -7.04 14.24
N GLY A 173 27.27 -7.18 12.91
CA GLY A 173 26.93 -8.44 12.24
C GLY A 173 25.46 -8.86 12.36
N LYS A 174 24.60 -8.11 13.06
CA LYS A 174 23.16 -8.40 13.18
C LYS A 174 22.32 -7.61 12.18
N ILE A 175 22.74 -6.39 11.85
CA ILE A 175 22.08 -5.53 10.88
C ILE A 175 22.96 -5.39 9.65
N ARG A 176 22.42 -5.73 8.48
CA ARG A 176 23.10 -5.51 7.19
C ARG A 176 22.97 -4.03 6.81
N LYS A 177 23.95 -3.22 7.23
CA LYS A 177 23.93 -1.75 7.13
C LYS A 177 23.48 -1.22 5.76
N ARG A 178 24.11 -1.67 4.65
CA ARG A 178 23.77 -1.21 3.29
C ARG A 178 22.33 -1.51 2.90
N SER A 179 21.87 -2.75 3.11
CA SER A 179 20.50 -3.15 2.78
C SER A 179 19.48 -2.35 3.60
N PHE A 180 19.78 -2.12 4.88
CA PHE A 180 18.94 -1.31 5.74
C PHE A 180 18.87 0.16 5.29
N MET A 181 20.00 0.76 4.90
CA MET A 181 20.02 2.14 4.42
C MET A 181 19.21 2.35 3.14
N ASN A 182 19.20 1.38 2.23
CA ASN A 182 18.35 1.47 1.05
C ASN A 182 16.86 1.54 1.45
N ALA A 183 16.42 0.65 2.34
CA ALA A 183 15.05 0.67 2.85
C ALA A 183 14.72 1.95 3.62
N TYR A 184 15.66 2.45 4.44
CA TYR A 184 15.51 3.71 5.16
C TYR A 184 15.34 4.89 4.19
N ASN A 185 16.17 4.98 3.16
CA ASN A 185 16.10 6.06 2.17
C ASN A 185 14.79 6.01 1.38
N GLU A 186 14.34 4.81 0.98
CA GLU A 186 13.03 4.62 0.34
C GLU A 186 11.89 5.15 1.23
N MET A 187 11.92 4.86 2.54
CA MET A 187 10.91 5.36 3.50
C MET A 187 10.96 6.89 3.64
N VAL A 188 12.16 7.48 3.74
CA VAL A 188 12.34 8.94 3.84
C VAL A 188 11.82 9.64 2.58
N GLU A 189 12.22 9.14 1.41
CA GLU A 189 11.83 9.68 0.11
C GLU A 189 10.31 9.59 -0.09
N ALA A 190 9.70 8.43 0.20
CA ALA A 190 8.25 8.27 0.15
C ALA A 190 7.52 9.31 1.03
N ARG A 191 7.98 9.51 2.27
CA ARG A 191 7.38 10.51 3.18
C ARG A 191 7.52 11.94 2.69
N GLN A 192 8.60 12.26 2.00
CA GLN A 192 8.79 13.59 1.41
C GLN A 192 7.88 13.82 0.19
N LEU A 193 7.56 12.76 -0.55
CA LEU A 193 6.73 12.83 -1.75
C LEU A 193 5.23 12.86 -1.44
N ILE A 194 4.79 12.29 -0.31
CA ILE A 194 3.37 12.24 0.10
C ILE A 194 2.68 13.62 0.02
N PRO A 195 3.19 14.70 0.66
CA PRO A 195 2.50 16.00 0.63
C PRO A 195 2.41 16.59 -0.79
N MET A 196 3.44 16.37 -1.63
CA MET A 196 3.44 16.84 -3.00
C MET A 196 2.40 16.09 -3.85
N ALA A 197 2.36 14.76 -3.71
CA ALA A 197 1.40 13.91 -4.41
C ALA A 197 -0.04 14.18 -3.95
N GLN A 198 -0.26 14.37 -2.66
CA GLN A 198 -1.56 14.75 -2.12
C GLN A 198 -2.06 16.06 -2.73
N LYS A 199 -1.23 17.11 -2.74
CA LYS A 199 -1.62 18.40 -3.33
C LYS A 199 -1.92 18.29 -4.81
N GLN A 200 -1.08 17.58 -5.57
CA GLN A 200 -1.33 17.34 -7.00
C GLN A 200 -2.63 16.56 -7.23
N LEU A 201 -2.98 15.64 -6.33
CA LEU A 201 -4.22 14.87 -6.42
C LEU A 201 -5.44 15.75 -6.15
N GLU A 202 -5.35 16.66 -5.16
CA GLU A 202 -6.37 17.68 -4.89
C GLU A 202 -6.61 18.57 -6.11
N ASP A 203 -5.53 19.05 -6.75
CA ASP A 203 -5.61 19.89 -7.95
C ASP A 203 -6.29 19.15 -9.12
N LEU A 204 -5.89 17.89 -9.38
CA LEU A 204 -6.49 17.06 -10.44
C LEU A 204 -7.97 16.78 -10.20
N VAL A 205 -8.37 16.51 -8.96
CA VAL A 205 -9.78 16.27 -8.61
C VAL A 205 -10.61 17.53 -8.82
N LYS A 206 -10.06 18.70 -8.48
CA LYS A 206 -10.71 19.99 -8.73
C LYS A 206 -10.91 20.23 -10.22
N GLU A 207 -9.87 20.05 -11.03
CA GLU A 207 -9.95 20.18 -12.49
C GLU A 207 -11.00 19.24 -13.10
N ALA A 208 -11.03 17.98 -12.65
CA ALA A 208 -12.02 17.01 -13.11
C ALA A 208 -13.45 17.40 -12.73
N LYS A 209 -13.63 17.98 -11.53
CA LYS A 209 -14.94 18.48 -11.07
C LYS A 209 -15.44 19.62 -11.95
N ASP A 210 -14.59 20.62 -12.18
CA ASP A 210 -14.92 21.78 -13.00
C ASP A 210 -15.28 21.35 -14.44
N ALA A 211 -14.57 20.37 -15.00
CA ALA A 211 -14.86 19.80 -16.31
C ALA A 211 -16.22 19.09 -16.38
N CYS A 212 -16.55 18.26 -15.39
CA CYS A 212 -17.85 17.58 -15.33
C CYS A 212 -19.02 18.57 -15.16
N GLU A 213 -18.86 19.62 -14.36
CA GLU A 213 -19.90 20.65 -14.18
C GLU A 213 -20.14 21.46 -15.45
N ALA A 214 -19.09 21.74 -16.23
CA ALA A 214 -19.20 22.41 -17.53
C ALA A 214 -19.94 21.56 -18.58
N GLU A 215 -19.66 20.25 -18.63
CA GLU A 215 -20.35 19.32 -19.53
C GLU A 215 -21.85 19.16 -19.19
N GLN A 216 -22.22 19.23 -17.90
CA GLN A 216 -23.63 19.14 -17.47
C GLN A 216 -24.43 20.42 -17.72
N SER A 217 -23.75 21.54 -17.99
CA SER A 217 -24.36 22.85 -18.24
C SER A 217 -24.57 23.15 -19.73
N THR A 218 -24.20 22.22 -20.62
CA THR A 218 -24.25 22.36 -22.09
C THR A 218 -25.30 21.44 -22.70
#